data_AF-A0A7K6PK44-F1
#
_entry.id   AF-A0A7K6PK44-F1
#
_cell.length_a   1.000
_cell.length_b   1.000
_cell.length_c   1.000
_cell.angle_alpha   90.00
_cell.angle_beta   90.00
_cell.angle_gamma   90.00
#
_symmetry.space_group_name_H-M   'P 1'
#
loop_
_entity.id
_entity.type
_entity.pdbx_description
1 polymer ?
#
loop_
_entity_poly.entity_id
_entity_poly.type
_entity_poly.pdbx_seq_one_letter_code
_entity_poly.pdbx_strand_id
1 'polypeptide(L)'
;TSNKRTLRTLFRPAALPPPVISETSPSQKKLLAYHRGKEQQEVLNQLLIDRALEVYYITMDETEKRDAAPPIAELPSTVRKYFFIILNLAYLADYLFLKERVQRNPMIPIPQQWLRSMLALVPQSLMKGRHRELLTEELLKEIVRDYEKSMQRCVLRRVLVKPDIEELDKLEEEAPLPLLPLGLDFSSTWRSSYIKAKQQIISTLHILHPTMKTLLDFGYTAFFNFLLVDFSSSRLKGPVDCRSLKTDASLSCSKAEEEIMSTWYQRVVGLFSQSEALVGVKLDQLESFYNCVAVLMSNQLKGLLQTATEVFVKLFDPEDRSCLPLFKMDLTYDENRMEFYPSLQDLEEAILFVVDCIGQTLQNVQTMRAWLTGGTATVDAELPAHIVQWAKSTLKKSIRDNLEGPKEHFKGYVESYGWLVDGTAEERVNSFIAEQPTFDEYT
;
A
#
# COMPACT_ATOMS: atom_id res chain seq x y z
N THR A 1 -55.93 44.81 -26.30
CA THR A 1 -56.92 43.83 -26.82
C THR A 1 -56.21 42.73 -27.58
N SER A 2 -55.91 41.61 -26.92
CA SER A 2 -55.74 40.29 -27.57
C SER A 2 -55.57 39.23 -26.48
N ASN A 3 -56.50 38.27 -26.46
CA ASN A 3 -56.68 37.21 -25.48
C ASN A 3 -55.64 36.09 -25.69
N LYS A 4 -54.81 35.81 -24.68
CA LYS A 4 -54.10 34.52 -24.54
C LYS A 4 -54.85 33.65 -23.53
N ARG A 5 -55.71 32.76 -24.03
CA ARG A 5 -56.34 31.70 -23.23
C ARG A 5 -55.33 30.59 -22.96
N THR A 6 -55.10 30.34 -21.68
CA THR A 6 -54.26 29.28 -21.10
C THR A 6 -54.98 27.92 -21.15
N LEU A 7 -54.24 26.90 -21.56
CA LEU A 7 -54.62 25.48 -21.52
C LEU A 7 -54.75 24.97 -20.07
N ARG A 8 -55.90 25.21 -19.44
CA ARG A 8 -56.33 24.52 -18.21
C ARG A 8 -57.80 24.14 -18.28
N THR A 9 -58.13 23.17 -19.13
CA THR A 9 -59.43 22.49 -19.11
C THR A 9 -59.28 21.07 -19.65
N LEU A 10 -58.80 20.13 -18.83
CA LEU A 10 -58.89 18.68 -19.12
C LEU A 10 -59.03 17.80 -17.86
N PHE A 11 -59.60 18.31 -16.76
CA PHE A 11 -60.02 17.44 -15.65
C PHE A 11 -61.36 17.91 -15.09
N ARG A 12 -62.39 17.06 -15.18
CA ARG A 12 -63.63 17.19 -14.40
C ARG A 12 -63.33 16.80 -12.94
N PRO A 13 -63.96 17.44 -11.95
CA PRO A 13 -63.86 16.98 -10.57
C PRO A 13 -64.55 15.62 -10.41
N ALA A 14 -63.93 14.72 -9.65
CA ALA A 14 -64.50 13.44 -9.30
C ALA A 14 -65.78 13.64 -8.46
N ALA A 15 -66.90 13.07 -8.91
CA ALA A 15 -68.09 12.94 -8.09
C ALA A 15 -67.82 11.88 -7.01
N LEU A 16 -67.94 12.27 -5.74
CA LEU A 16 -68.00 11.32 -4.62
C LEU A 16 -69.30 10.50 -4.75
N PRO A 17 -69.25 9.15 -4.68
CA PRO A 17 -70.46 8.35 -4.60
C PRO A 17 -71.11 8.50 -3.20
N PRO A 18 -72.45 8.37 -3.10
CA PRO A 18 -73.16 8.42 -1.84
C PRO A 18 -72.87 7.16 -1.00
N PRO A 19 -73.06 7.21 0.34
CA PRO A 19 -72.81 6.08 1.21
C PRO A 19 -73.94 5.06 1.03
N VAL A 20 -73.67 3.96 0.32
CA VAL A 20 -74.57 2.82 0.30
C VAL A 20 -74.09 1.81 1.32
N ILE A 21 -74.84 1.73 2.42
CA ILE A 21 -74.84 0.58 3.32
C ILE A 21 -75.42 -0.59 2.51
N SER A 22 -74.57 -1.49 2.05
CA SER A 22 -75.01 -2.81 1.59
C SER A 22 -74.05 -3.85 2.15
N GLU A 23 -74.55 -4.71 3.03
CA GLU A 23 -73.87 -5.93 3.43
C GLU A 23 -73.51 -6.72 2.18
N THR A 24 -72.23 -6.73 1.84
CA THR A 24 -71.72 -7.46 0.67
C THR A 24 -71.75 -8.95 0.99
N SER A 25 -72.53 -9.71 0.22
CA SER A 25 -72.62 -11.16 0.39
C SER A 25 -71.25 -11.81 0.17
N PRO A 26 -70.95 -12.97 0.79
CA PRO A 26 -69.66 -13.65 0.66
C PRO A 26 -69.24 -13.90 -0.80
N SER A 27 -70.23 -14.11 -1.67
CA SER A 27 -70.06 -14.33 -3.11
C SER A 27 -69.56 -13.07 -3.85
N GLN A 28 -70.01 -11.88 -3.45
CA GLN A 28 -69.57 -10.61 -4.04
C GLN A 28 -68.14 -10.24 -3.62
N LYS A 29 -67.74 -10.57 -2.37
CA LYS A 29 -66.36 -10.40 -1.92
C LYS A 29 -65.38 -11.31 -2.67
N LYS A 30 -65.79 -12.55 -2.98
CA LYS A 30 -65.00 -13.47 -3.82
C LYS A 30 -64.81 -12.93 -5.25
N LEU A 31 -65.84 -12.36 -5.85
CA LEU A 31 -65.74 -11.77 -7.20
C LEU A 31 -64.87 -10.51 -7.24
N LEU A 32 -64.88 -9.68 -6.20
CA LEU A 32 -64.03 -8.49 -6.10
C LEU A 32 -62.55 -8.83 -5.78
N ALA A 33 -62.28 -9.95 -5.12
CA ALA A 33 -60.93 -10.43 -4.84
C ALA A 33 -60.35 -11.33 -5.95
N TYR A 34 -61.18 -11.77 -6.90
CA TYR A 34 -60.77 -12.64 -8.00
C TYR A 34 -60.00 -11.84 -9.06
N HIS A 35 -58.69 -12.05 -9.09
CA HIS A 35 -57.80 -11.51 -10.12
C HIS A 35 -57.31 -12.66 -11.01
N ARG A 36 -57.89 -12.76 -12.21
CA ARG A 36 -57.51 -13.77 -13.22
C ARG A 36 -56.01 -13.83 -13.49
N GLY A 37 -55.31 -12.69 -13.48
CA GLY A 37 -53.86 -12.64 -13.67
C GLY A 37 -53.07 -13.29 -12.53
N LYS A 38 -53.58 -13.25 -11.29
CA LYS A 38 -52.93 -13.89 -10.14
C LYS A 38 -53.08 -15.41 -10.20
N GLU A 39 -54.26 -15.91 -10.56
CA GLU A 39 -54.47 -17.35 -10.76
C GLU A 39 -53.63 -17.89 -11.94
N GLN A 40 -53.55 -17.16 -13.05
CA GLN A 40 -52.68 -17.55 -14.16
C GLN A 40 -51.20 -17.59 -13.77
N GLN A 41 -50.75 -16.68 -12.90
CA GLN A 41 -49.39 -16.68 -12.36
C GLN A 41 -49.16 -17.87 -11.41
N GLU A 42 -50.14 -18.19 -10.56
CA GLU A 42 -50.07 -19.35 -9.65
C GLU A 42 -50.03 -20.67 -10.42
N VAL A 43 -50.85 -20.81 -11.47
CA VAL A 43 -50.84 -21.97 -12.37
C VAL A 43 -49.51 -22.09 -13.11
N LEU A 44 -48.97 -20.98 -13.62
CA LEU A 44 -47.66 -20.99 -14.28
C LEU A 44 -46.53 -21.37 -13.32
N ASN A 45 -46.58 -20.86 -12.09
CA ASN A 45 -45.59 -21.20 -11.06
C ASN A 45 -45.66 -22.68 -10.68
N GLN A 46 -46.85 -23.26 -10.57
CA GLN A 46 -47.00 -24.71 -10.34
C GLN A 46 -46.43 -25.53 -11.50
N LEU A 47 -46.73 -25.15 -12.74
CA LEU A 47 -46.21 -25.83 -13.94
C LEU A 47 -44.67 -25.81 -14.01
N LEU A 48 -44.05 -24.71 -13.56
CA LEU A 48 -42.59 -24.60 -13.45
C LEU A 48 -42.02 -25.49 -12.35
N ILE A 49 -42.69 -25.59 -11.20
CA ILE A 49 -42.29 -26.45 -10.08
C ILE A 49 -42.39 -27.93 -10.49
N ASP A 50 -43.50 -28.33 -11.10
CA ASP A 50 -43.71 -29.72 -11.53
C ASP A 50 -42.64 -30.15 -12.55
N ARG A 51 -42.33 -29.28 -13.51
CA ARG A 51 -41.28 -29.54 -14.51
C ARG A 51 -39.88 -29.61 -13.89
N ALA A 52 -39.62 -28.82 -12.84
CA ALA A 52 -38.35 -28.88 -12.11
C ALA A 52 -38.22 -30.18 -11.31
N LEU A 53 -39.31 -30.65 -10.69
CA LEU A 53 -39.35 -31.93 -9.98
C LEU A 53 -39.17 -33.11 -10.92
N GLU A 54 -39.79 -33.08 -12.11
CA GLU A 54 -39.64 -34.13 -13.12
C GLU A 54 -38.17 -34.27 -13.58
N VAL A 55 -37.50 -33.14 -13.87
CA VAL A 55 -36.06 -33.14 -14.20
C VAL A 55 -35.22 -33.68 -13.04
N TYR A 56 -35.52 -33.27 -11.81
CA TYR A 56 -34.82 -33.75 -10.62
C TYR A 56 -34.91 -35.28 -10.48
N TYR A 57 -36.11 -35.86 -10.61
CA TYR A 57 -36.29 -37.30 -10.51
C TYR A 57 -35.62 -38.07 -11.65
N ILE A 58 -35.65 -37.55 -12.89
CA ILE A 58 -34.92 -38.15 -14.02
C ILE A 58 -33.42 -38.17 -13.74
N THR A 59 -32.86 -37.05 -13.26
CA THR A 59 -31.43 -36.98 -12.94
C THR A 59 -31.03 -37.90 -11.79
N MET A 60 -31.89 -38.06 -10.78
CA MET A 60 -31.65 -38.99 -9.66
C MET A 60 -31.65 -40.44 -10.14
N ASP A 61 -32.62 -40.84 -10.96
CA ASP A 61 -32.73 -42.20 -11.52
C ASP A 61 -31.56 -42.51 -12.50
N GLU A 62 -31.09 -41.51 -13.26
CA GLU A 62 -29.88 -41.63 -14.09
C GLU A 62 -28.59 -41.78 -13.25
N THR A 63 -28.52 -41.16 -12.06
CA THR A 63 -27.37 -41.31 -11.17
C THR A 63 -27.36 -42.63 -10.40
N GLU A 64 -28.53 -43.18 -10.05
CA GLU A 64 -28.65 -44.49 -9.39
C GLU A 64 -28.38 -45.67 -10.34
N LYS A 65 -28.62 -45.50 -11.64
CA LYS A 65 -28.38 -46.53 -12.68
C LYS A 65 -26.96 -46.58 -13.23
N ARG A 66 -26.02 -45.76 -12.73
CA ARG A 66 -24.60 -45.87 -13.10
C ARG A 66 -23.98 -47.06 -12.38
N ASP A 67 -23.93 -48.20 -13.06
CA ASP A 67 -23.12 -49.34 -12.66
C ASP A 67 -21.68 -48.89 -12.35
N ALA A 68 -21.13 -49.39 -11.25
CA ALA A 68 -19.76 -49.08 -10.84
C ALA A 68 -18.78 -49.45 -11.97
N ALA A 69 -17.87 -48.52 -12.31
CA ALA A 69 -16.87 -48.75 -13.33
C ALA A 69 -16.08 -50.03 -13.03
N PRO A 70 -15.82 -50.91 -14.02
CA PRO A 70 -15.08 -52.15 -13.79
C PRO A 70 -13.68 -51.84 -13.23
N PRO A 71 -13.16 -52.66 -12.31
CA PRO A 71 -11.85 -52.43 -11.70
C PRO A 71 -10.78 -52.48 -12.79
N ILE A 72 -10.04 -51.37 -12.92
CA ILE A 72 -8.95 -51.20 -13.87
C ILE A 72 -7.85 -52.21 -13.52
N ALA A 73 -7.50 -53.09 -14.47
CA ALA A 73 -6.37 -54.01 -14.32
C ALA A 73 -5.09 -53.22 -14.00
N GLU A 74 -4.41 -53.57 -12.89
CA GLU A 74 -3.25 -52.83 -12.42
C GLU A 74 -2.04 -53.02 -13.34
N LEU A 75 -1.84 -52.07 -14.27
CA LEU A 75 -0.59 -51.97 -15.01
C LEU A 75 0.56 -51.48 -14.11
N PRO A 76 1.82 -51.91 -14.36
CA PRO A 76 3.02 -51.45 -13.65
C PRO A 76 3.12 -49.91 -13.62
N SER A 77 3.55 -49.35 -12.48
CA SER A 77 3.54 -47.90 -12.21
C SER A 77 4.26 -47.05 -13.27
N THR A 78 5.31 -47.59 -13.89
CA THR A 78 6.06 -46.91 -14.95
C THR A 78 5.26 -46.82 -16.25
N VAL A 79 4.58 -47.89 -16.66
CA VAL A 79 3.75 -47.90 -17.87
C VAL A 79 2.51 -47.02 -17.66
N ARG A 80 1.94 -47.01 -16.44
CA ARG A 80 0.86 -46.11 -16.06
C ARG A 80 1.26 -44.64 -16.18
N LYS A 81 2.48 -44.29 -15.75
CA LYS A 81 3.03 -42.93 -15.87
C LYS A 81 3.23 -42.53 -17.34
N TYR A 82 3.83 -43.38 -18.17
CA TYR A 82 4.02 -43.08 -19.60
C TYR A 82 2.68 -42.99 -20.35
N PHE A 83 1.74 -43.88 -20.05
CA PHE A 83 0.40 -43.84 -20.61
C PHE A 83 -0.35 -42.56 -20.20
N PHE A 84 -0.27 -42.16 -18.93
CA PHE A 84 -0.86 -40.91 -18.43
C PHE A 84 -0.25 -39.67 -19.11
N ILE A 85 1.06 -39.64 -19.34
CA ILE A 85 1.73 -38.55 -20.07
C ILE A 85 1.24 -38.48 -21.53
N ILE A 86 1.22 -39.61 -22.25
CA ILE A 86 0.76 -39.66 -23.65
C ILE A 86 -0.71 -39.24 -23.74
N LEU A 87 -1.52 -39.70 -22.80
CA LEU A 87 -2.94 -39.38 -22.74
C LEU A 87 -3.18 -37.89 -22.45
N ASN A 88 -2.45 -37.29 -21.51
CA ASN A 88 -2.51 -35.85 -21.24
C ASN A 88 -2.04 -35.01 -22.44
N LEU A 89 -1.01 -35.44 -23.15
CA LEU A 89 -0.56 -34.79 -24.39
C LEU A 89 -1.65 -34.82 -25.48
N ALA A 90 -2.36 -35.95 -25.62
CA ALA A 90 -3.48 -36.08 -26.55
C ALA A 90 -4.65 -35.16 -26.14
N TYR A 91 -5.06 -35.19 -24.85
CA TYR A 91 -6.10 -34.30 -24.33
C TYR A 91 -5.74 -32.81 -24.48
N LEU A 92 -4.47 -32.46 -24.30
CA LEU A 92 -3.97 -31.10 -24.50
C LEU A 92 -4.10 -30.68 -25.97
N ALA A 93 -3.71 -31.55 -26.90
CA ALA A 93 -3.83 -31.28 -28.34
C ALA A 93 -5.29 -31.09 -28.76
N ASP A 94 -6.19 -31.95 -28.28
CA ASP A 94 -7.63 -31.86 -28.55
C ASP A 94 -8.25 -30.60 -27.94
N TYR A 95 -7.89 -30.27 -26.69
CA TYR A 95 -8.35 -29.05 -26.03
C TYR A 95 -7.90 -27.79 -26.78
N LEU A 96 -6.63 -27.72 -27.21
CA LEU A 96 -6.10 -26.57 -27.96
C LEU A 96 -6.79 -26.43 -29.32
N PHE A 97 -7.02 -27.55 -30.01
CA PHE A 97 -7.74 -27.56 -31.28
C PHE A 97 -9.19 -27.06 -31.10
N LEU A 98 -9.91 -27.56 -30.09
CA LEU A 98 -11.27 -27.14 -29.80
C LEU A 98 -11.33 -25.69 -29.33
N LYS A 99 -10.36 -25.23 -28.53
CA LYS A 99 -10.22 -23.84 -28.09
C LYS A 99 -10.11 -22.91 -29.28
N GLU A 100 -9.25 -23.22 -30.26
CA GLU A 100 -9.11 -22.41 -31.48
C GLU A 100 -10.44 -22.31 -32.26
N ARG A 101 -11.19 -23.42 -32.34
CA ARG A 101 -12.50 -23.44 -33.02
C ARG A 101 -13.53 -22.57 -32.33
N VAL A 102 -13.61 -22.64 -31.00
CA VAL A 102 -14.53 -21.81 -30.20
C VAL A 102 -14.13 -20.33 -30.26
N GLN A 103 -12.83 -20.03 -30.27
CA GLN A 103 -12.32 -18.66 -30.37
C GLN A 103 -12.64 -17.99 -31.71
N ARG A 104 -12.76 -18.76 -32.80
CA ARG A 104 -13.14 -18.27 -34.13
C ARG A 104 -14.64 -17.97 -34.28
N ASN A 105 -15.48 -18.34 -33.31
CA ASN A 105 -16.90 -18.05 -33.36
C ASN A 105 -17.12 -16.53 -33.20
N PRO A 106 -17.89 -15.87 -34.08
CA PRO A 106 -18.18 -14.44 -33.95
C PRO A 106 -18.84 -14.13 -32.60
N MET A 107 -18.18 -13.29 -31.80
CA MET A 107 -18.69 -12.84 -30.51
C MET A 107 -19.68 -11.69 -30.69
N ILE A 108 -20.63 -11.59 -29.76
CA ILE A 108 -21.53 -10.43 -29.71
C ILE A 108 -20.69 -9.22 -29.29
N PRO A 109 -20.57 -8.17 -30.13
CA PRO A 109 -19.81 -6.98 -29.79
C PRO A 109 -20.48 -6.22 -28.65
N ILE A 110 -19.70 -5.42 -27.91
CA ILE A 110 -20.25 -4.62 -26.82
C ILE A 110 -21.36 -3.68 -27.35
N PRO A 111 -22.53 -3.62 -26.68
CA PRO A 111 -23.60 -2.71 -27.08
C PRO A 111 -23.13 -1.25 -27.05
N GLN A 112 -23.28 -0.54 -28.16
CA GLN A 112 -22.86 0.86 -28.30
C GLN A 112 -23.53 1.81 -27.29
N GLN A 113 -24.72 1.45 -26.80
CA GLN A 113 -25.40 2.20 -25.74
C GLN A 113 -24.59 2.21 -24.45
N TRP A 114 -23.90 1.12 -24.10
CA TRP A 114 -23.11 1.04 -22.87
C TRP A 114 -21.89 1.95 -22.94
N LEU A 115 -21.19 1.95 -24.07
CA LEU A 115 -20.07 2.87 -24.31
C LEU A 115 -20.52 4.33 -24.18
N ARG A 116 -21.68 4.68 -24.77
CA ARG A 116 -22.23 6.05 -24.65
C ARG A 116 -22.60 6.41 -23.21
N SER A 117 -23.18 5.48 -22.46
CA SER A 117 -23.49 5.70 -21.05
C SER A 117 -22.22 5.87 -20.20
N MET A 118 -21.16 5.10 -20.46
CA MET A 118 -19.87 5.27 -19.80
C MET A 118 -19.28 6.66 -20.06
N LEU A 119 -19.29 7.12 -21.32
CA LEU A 119 -18.82 8.46 -21.68
C LEU A 119 -19.66 9.57 -21.05
N ALA A 120 -20.97 9.36 -20.88
CA ALA A 120 -21.84 10.35 -20.24
C ALA A 120 -21.52 10.56 -18.75
N LEU A 121 -20.87 9.60 -18.08
CA LEU A 121 -20.42 9.72 -16.69
C LEU A 121 -19.12 10.53 -16.57
N VAL A 122 -18.38 10.72 -17.66
CA VAL A 122 -17.11 11.44 -17.67
C VAL A 122 -17.37 12.94 -17.94
N PRO A 123 -16.85 13.86 -17.10
CA PRO A 123 -16.97 15.29 -17.34
C PRO A 123 -16.37 15.72 -18.68
N GLN A 124 -17.11 16.54 -19.45
CA GLN A 124 -16.66 17.00 -20.77
C GLN A 124 -15.34 17.78 -20.75
N SER A 125 -14.98 18.41 -19.63
CA SER A 125 -13.70 19.12 -19.47
C SER A 125 -12.48 18.19 -19.54
N LEU A 126 -12.66 16.90 -19.24
CA LEU A 126 -11.63 15.87 -19.33
C LEU A 126 -11.59 15.18 -20.69
N MET A 127 -12.63 15.32 -21.50
CA MET A 127 -12.72 14.72 -22.82
C MET A 127 -12.29 15.66 -23.96
N LYS A 128 -12.39 16.98 -23.75
CA LYS A 128 -12.08 17.97 -24.79
C LYS A 128 -10.56 18.21 -24.91
N GLY A 129 -10.07 18.20 -26.16
CA GLY A 129 -8.69 18.53 -26.50
C GLY A 129 -7.99 17.41 -27.27
N ARG A 130 -7.11 17.78 -28.21
CA ARG A 130 -6.54 16.86 -29.22
C ARG A 130 -5.89 15.59 -28.64
N HIS A 131 -5.15 15.70 -27.52
CA HIS A 131 -4.54 14.54 -26.85
C HIS A 131 -5.52 13.75 -25.98
N ARG A 132 -6.52 14.42 -25.40
CA ARG A 132 -7.50 13.79 -24.50
C ARG A 132 -8.57 13.02 -25.27
N GLU A 133 -8.92 13.49 -26.47
CA GLU A 133 -9.81 12.79 -27.41
C GLU A 133 -9.17 11.50 -27.90
N LEU A 134 -7.87 11.52 -28.26
CA LEU A 134 -7.11 10.32 -28.62
C LEU A 134 -7.05 9.32 -27.46
N LEU A 135 -6.73 9.78 -26.24
CA LEU A 135 -6.71 8.93 -25.06
C LEU A 135 -8.10 8.30 -24.78
N THR A 136 -9.16 9.08 -24.97
CA THR A 136 -10.54 8.57 -24.80
C THR A 136 -10.83 7.46 -25.83
N GLU A 137 -10.40 7.63 -27.07
CA GLU A 137 -10.56 6.62 -28.11
C GLU A 137 -9.74 5.35 -27.81
N GLU A 138 -8.50 5.51 -27.32
CA GLU A 138 -7.65 4.40 -26.90
C GLU A 138 -8.27 3.61 -25.74
N LEU A 139 -8.77 4.31 -24.72
CA LEU A 139 -9.46 3.69 -23.59
C LEU A 139 -10.74 2.97 -24.01
N LEU A 140 -11.52 3.55 -24.94
CA LEU A 140 -12.70 2.86 -25.48
C LEU A 140 -12.31 1.59 -26.25
N LYS A 141 -11.24 1.62 -27.04
CA LYS A 141 -10.71 0.44 -27.73
C LYS A 141 -10.24 -0.62 -26.74
N GLU A 142 -9.61 -0.21 -25.64
CA GLU A 142 -9.22 -1.10 -24.55
C GLU A 142 -10.44 -1.76 -23.90
N ILE A 143 -11.47 -0.99 -23.54
CA ILE A 143 -12.71 -1.52 -22.97
C ILE A 143 -13.39 -2.53 -23.91
N VAL A 144 -13.45 -2.22 -25.21
CA VAL A 144 -14.03 -3.12 -26.23
C VAL A 144 -13.23 -4.43 -26.29
N ARG A 145 -11.91 -4.34 -26.37
CA ARG A 145 -11.01 -5.50 -26.41
C ARG A 145 -11.11 -6.36 -25.15
N ASP A 146 -11.21 -5.73 -23.99
CA ASP A 146 -11.34 -6.42 -22.70
C ASP A 146 -12.70 -7.11 -22.55
N TYR A 147 -13.76 -6.46 -23.04
CA TYR A 147 -15.08 -7.07 -23.11
C TYR A 147 -15.08 -8.30 -24.03
N GLU A 148 -14.52 -8.17 -25.24
CA GLU A 148 -14.41 -9.26 -26.20
C GLU A 148 -13.61 -10.43 -25.64
N LYS A 149 -12.44 -10.15 -25.05
CA LYS A 149 -11.60 -11.16 -24.38
C LYS A 149 -12.35 -11.83 -23.22
N SER A 150 -13.07 -11.06 -22.42
CA SER A 150 -13.86 -11.58 -21.29
C SER A 150 -15.04 -12.43 -21.74
N MET A 151 -15.73 -12.03 -22.80
CA MET A 151 -16.84 -12.79 -23.38
C MET A 151 -16.35 -14.09 -24.01
N GLN A 152 -15.26 -14.02 -24.78
CA GLN A 152 -14.62 -15.18 -25.38
C GLN A 152 -14.20 -16.20 -24.31
N ARG A 153 -13.63 -15.74 -23.20
CA ARG A 153 -13.31 -16.56 -22.02
C ARG A 153 -14.56 -17.19 -21.41
N CYS A 154 -15.65 -16.44 -21.27
CA CYS A 154 -16.92 -16.95 -20.73
C CYS A 154 -17.50 -18.06 -21.62
N VAL A 155 -17.49 -17.88 -22.95
CA VAL A 155 -17.95 -18.88 -23.90
C VAL A 155 -17.06 -20.12 -23.87
N LEU A 156 -15.73 -19.94 -23.87
CA LEU A 156 -14.78 -21.04 -23.78
C LEU A 156 -15.02 -21.91 -22.54
N ARG A 157 -15.15 -21.30 -21.35
CA ARG A 157 -15.41 -22.04 -20.10
C ARG A 157 -16.80 -22.68 -20.02
N ARG A 158 -17.79 -22.18 -20.77
CA ARG A 158 -19.13 -22.77 -20.84
C ARG A 158 -19.18 -23.98 -21.78
N VAL A 159 -18.41 -23.94 -22.87
CA VAL A 159 -18.44 -24.96 -23.93
C VAL A 159 -17.39 -26.04 -23.69
N LEU A 160 -16.20 -25.65 -23.21
CA LEU A 160 -15.07 -26.54 -22.97
C LEU A 160 -14.77 -26.62 -21.47
N VAL A 161 -14.68 -27.85 -20.99
CA VAL A 161 -14.12 -28.13 -19.67
C VAL A 161 -12.61 -28.08 -19.78
N LYS A 162 -11.97 -27.21 -19.00
CA LYS A 162 -10.52 -27.11 -18.95
C LYS A 162 -9.94 -28.39 -18.31
N PRO A 163 -9.02 -29.10 -18.97
CA PRO A 163 -8.35 -30.25 -18.38
C PRO A 163 -7.39 -29.77 -17.28
N ASP A 164 -7.32 -30.54 -16.19
CA ASP A 164 -6.46 -30.27 -15.03
C ASP A 164 -5.00 -30.69 -15.33
N ILE A 165 -4.29 -29.82 -16.06
CA ILE A 165 -2.93 -30.04 -16.54
C ILE A 165 -2.09 -28.81 -16.19
N GLU A 166 -1.06 -28.97 -15.35
CA GLU A 166 -0.21 -27.87 -14.87
C GLU A 166 0.46 -27.08 -16.02
N GLU A 167 0.81 -27.74 -17.11
CA GLU A 167 1.37 -27.10 -18.30
C GLU A 167 0.38 -26.14 -18.97
N LEU A 168 -0.92 -26.39 -18.87
CA LEU A 168 -1.96 -25.51 -19.42
C LEU A 168 -2.15 -24.25 -18.56
N ASP A 169 -1.95 -24.36 -17.24
CA ASP A 169 -1.95 -23.22 -16.33
C ASP A 169 -0.74 -22.29 -16.54
N LYS A 170 0.42 -22.85 -16.94
CA LYS A 170 1.61 -22.08 -17.29
C LYS A 170 1.51 -21.41 -18.66
N LEU A 171 0.78 -22.01 -19.60
CA LEU A 171 0.52 -21.42 -20.93
C LEU A 171 -0.55 -20.32 -20.91
N GLU A 172 -1.47 -20.35 -19.95
CA GLU A 172 -2.52 -19.35 -19.80
C GLU A 172 -2.11 -18.32 -18.73
N GLU A 173 -1.70 -17.10 -19.12
CA GLU A 173 -1.60 -15.93 -18.21
C GLU A 173 -2.99 -15.46 -17.68
N GLU A 174 -3.96 -16.35 -17.60
CA GLU A 174 -5.34 -15.99 -17.31
C GLU A 174 -5.63 -16.09 -15.82
N ALA A 175 -5.64 -14.94 -15.15
CA ALA A 175 -6.15 -14.81 -13.79
C ALA A 175 -7.57 -15.44 -13.69
N PRO A 176 -7.89 -16.13 -12.58
CA PRO A 176 -9.22 -16.65 -12.35
C PRO A 176 -10.25 -15.52 -12.44
N LEU A 177 -11.46 -15.85 -12.91
CA LEU A 177 -12.56 -14.89 -12.86
C LEU A 177 -12.75 -14.43 -11.41
N PRO A 178 -12.93 -13.13 -11.16
CA PRO A 178 -13.30 -12.68 -9.84
C PRO A 178 -14.61 -13.38 -9.46
N LEU A 179 -14.53 -14.29 -8.50
CA LEU A 179 -15.71 -14.89 -7.90
C LEU A 179 -16.50 -13.75 -7.28
N LEU A 180 -17.82 -13.72 -7.50
CA LEU A 180 -18.66 -12.86 -6.66
C LEU A 180 -18.36 -13.26 -5.21
N PRO A 181 -18.07 -12.29 -4.32
CA PRO A 181 -17.83 -12.60 -2.92
C PRO A 181 -19.04 -13.38 -2.39
N LEU A 182 -18.80 -14.64 -2.03
CA LEU A 182 -19.80 -15.50 -1.39
C LEU A 182 -20.23 -14.80 -0.10
N GLY A 183 -21.53 -14.56 0.06
CA GLY A 183 -22.09 -13.91 1.25
C GLY A 183 -22.40 -12.41 1.12
N LEU A 184 -22.26 -11.79 -0.06
CA LEU A 184 -22.81 -10.45 -0.29
C LEU A 184 -24.33 -10.49 -0.43
N ASP A 185 -25.01 -10.23 0.69
CA ASP A 185 -26.44 -10.01 0.72
C ASP A 185 -26.78 -8.55 0.33
N PHE A 186 -27.14 -8.36 -0.94
CA PHE A 186 -27.61 -7.07 -1.46
C PHE A 186 -29.00 -6.65 -0.94
N SER A 187 -29.67 -7.48 -0.13
CA SER A 187 -30.93 -7.14 0.53
C SER A 187 -30.76 -6.32 1.82
N SER A 188 -29.53 -6.23 2.36
CA SER A 188 -29.28 -5.56 3.63
C SER A 188 -29.28 -4.01 3.53
N THR A 189 -29.80 -3.35 4.58
CA THR A 189 -30.05 -1.89 4.67
C THR A 189 -28.80 -1.04 4.92
N TRP A 190 -27.60 -1.62 4.71
CA TRP A 190 -26.30 -1.00 5.01
C TRP A 190 -26.07 0.31 4.25
N ARG A 191 -26.71 0.50 3.09
CA ARG A 191 -26.58 1.72 2.28
C ARG A 191 -26.85 2.97 3.11
N SER A 192 -27.85 2.94 3.99
CA SER A 192 -28.19 4.07 4.85
C SER A 192 -27.07 4.36 5.87
N SER A 193 -26.55 3.33 6.52
CA SER A 193 -25.40 3.41 7.44
C SER A 193 -24.13 3.88 6.73
N TYR A 194 -23.86 3.37 5.53
CA TYR A 194 -22.73 3.78 4.70
C TYR A 194 -22.82 5.26 4.31
N ILE A 195 -23.98 5.73 3.85
CA ILE A 195 -24.18 7.14 3.49
C ILE A 195 -23.96 8.03 4.73
N LYS A 196 -24.50 7.63 5.89
CA LYS A 196 -24.28 8.35 7.17
C LYS A 196 -22.80 8.41 7.54
N ALA A 197 -22.10 7.28 7.54
CA ALA A 197 -20.68 7.20 7.86
C ALA A 197 -19.84 8.02 6.87
N LYS A 198 -20.14 7.94 5.57
CA LYS A 198 -19.48 8.75 4.53
C LYS A 198 -19.68 10.24 4.76
N GLN A 199 -20.91 10.67 5.05
CA GLN A 199 -21.21 12.08 5.34
C GLN A 199 -20.48 12.55 6.59
N GLN A 200 -20.44 11.73 7.63
CA GLN A 200 -19.69 12.02 8.85
C GLN A 200 -18.20 12.20 8.56
N ILE A 201 -17.57 11.25 7.87
CA ILE A 201 -16.15 11.33 7.46
C ILE A 201 -15.89 12.62 6.66
N ILE A 202 -16.70 12.93 5.65
CA ILE A 202 -16.52 14.13 4.83
C ILE A 202 -16.63 15.40 5.68
N SER A 203 -17.56 15.44 6.63
CA SER A 203 -17.81 16.62 7.47
C SER A 203 -16.79 16.84 8.59
N THR A 204 -16.10 15.78 9.03
CA THR A 204 -15.18 15.82 10.17
C THR A 204 -13.72 15.84 9.75
N LEU A 205 -13.36 15.15 8.66
CA LEU A 205 -11.96 14.89 8.31
C LEU A 205 -11.36 15.96 7.39
N HIS A 206 -12.18 16.81 6.75
CA HIS A 206 -11.77 17.99 5.96
C HIS A 206 -10.71 17.77 4.87
N ILE A 207 -10.41 16.52 4.49
CA ILE A 207 -9.33 16.14 3.55
C ILE A 207 -9.45 16.85 2.19
N LEU A 208 -10.68 17.07 1.72
CA LEU A 208 -10.96 17.67 0.42
C LEU A 208 -11.00 19.20 0.43
N HIS A 209 -10.74 19.82 1.59
CA HIS A 209 -10.76 21.28 1.70
C HIS A 209 -9.61 21.90 0.89
N PRO A 210 -9.84 22.94 0.06
CA PRO A 210 -8.81 23.55 -0.77
C PRO A 210 -7.55 23.98 -0.01
N THR A 211 -7.71 24.51 1.21
CA THR A 211 -6.59 24.90 2.08
C THR A 211 -5.66 23.73 2.42
N MET A 212 -6.19 22.50 2.60
CA MET A 212 -5.36 21.31 2.89
C MET A 212 -4.50 20.94 1.69
N LYS A 213 -5.02 21.13 0.47
CA LYS A 213 -4.24 20.95 -0.77
C LYS A 213 -3.08 21.95 -0.83
N THR A 214 -3.32 23.21 -0.50
CA THR A 214 -2.26 24.23 -0.49
C THR A 214 -1.20 23.95 0.57
N LEU A 215 -1.61 23.52 1.77
CA LEU A 215 -0.70 23.06 2.83
C LEU A 215 0.15 21.86 2.37
N LEU A 216 -0.47 20.90 1.67
CA LEU A 216 0.22 19.76 1.07
C LEU A 216 1.31 20.21 0.08
N ASP A 217 0.98 21.16 -0.80
CA ASP A 217 1.90 21.72 -1.78
C ASP A 217 3.09 22.45 -1.13
N PHE A 218 2.86 23.17 -0.02
CA PHE A 218 3.94 23.80 0.73
C PHE A 218 4.94 22.79 1.28
N GLY A 219 4.47 21.69 1.85
CA GLY A 219 5.36 20.63 2.35
C GLY A 219 6.08 19.92 1.21
N TYR A 220 5.41 19.60 0.10
CA TYR A 220 6.06 18.98 -1.05
C TYR A 220 7.17 19.88 -1.61
N THR A 221 6.87 21.16 -1.84
CA THR A 221 7.85 22.11 -2.37
C THR A 221 9.02 22.39 -1.42
N ALA A 222 8.77 22.44 -0.11
CA ALA A 222 9.81 22.67 0.88
C ALA A 222 10.69 21.43 1.12
N PHE A 223 10.11 20.23 1.15
CA PHE A 223 10.79 19.03 1.63
C PHE A 223 11.33 18.12 0.53
N PHE A 224 10.88 18.26 -0.73
CA PHE A 224 11.22 17.32 -1.81
C PHE A 224 12.74 17.12 -2.04
N ASN A 225 13.53 18.19 -1.98
CA ASN A 225 14.99 18.15 -2.13
C ASN A 225 15.73 18.58 -0.86
N PHE A 226 15.03 18.61 0.28
CA PHE A 226 15.62 19.12 1.52
C PHE A 226 16.41 18.02 2.22
N LEU A 227 17.69 18.30 2.50
CA LEU A 227 18.57 17.39 3.21
C LEU A 227 18.73 17.89 4.65
N LEU A 228 18.14 17.15 5.60
CA LEU A 228 18.21 17.51 7.01
C LEU A 228 19.62 17.34 7.59
N VAL A 229 20.35 16.33 7.12
CA VAL A 229 21.78 16.17 7.40
C VAL A 229 22.51 15.84 6.10
N ASP A 230 23.43 16.72 5.69
CA ASP A 230 24.21 16.52 4.48
C ASP A 230 25.55 15.83 4.79
N PHE A 231 25.64 14.56 4.38
CA PHE A 231 26.86 13.75 4.45
C PHE A 231 27.52 13.52 3.09
N SER A 232 26.99 14.09 2.01
CA SER A 232 27.50 13.88 0.64
C SER A 232 28.95 14.34 0.47
N SER A 233 29.38 15.33 1.24
CA SER A 233 30.75 15.87 1.25
C SER A 233 31.65 15.28 2.33
N SER A 234 31.19 14.29 3.11
CA SER A 234 31.95 13.75 4.24
C SER A 234 33.33 13.22 3.85
N ARG A 235 33.44 12.51 2.72
CA ARG A 235 34.74 12.04 2.20
C ARG A 235 35.68 13.16 1.72
N LEU A 236 35.14 14.28 1.22
CA LEU A 236 35.95 15.42 0.77
C LEU A 236 36.64 16.14 1.94
N LYS A 237 36.06 16.05 3.14
CA LYS A 237 36.60 16.64 4.37
C LYS A 237 37.70 15.77 5.01
N GLY A 238 37.88 14.53 4.55
CA GLY A 238 38.83 13.57 5.09
C GLY A 238 38.22 12.68 6.20
N PRO A 239 39.07 11.92 6.93
CA PRO A 239 38.62 11.07 8.02
C PRO A 239 37.90 11.86 9.12
N VAL A 240 36.71 11.41 9.50
CA VAL A 240 35.82 12.05 10.46
C VAL A 240 36.09 11.49 11.86
N ASP A 241 36.14 12.39 12.84
CA ASP A 241 36.23 12.05 14.27
C ASP A 241 34.82 11.92 14.89
N CYS A 242 34.63 11.00 15.84
CA CYS A 242 33.34 10.78 16.50
C CYS A 242 32.74 12.06 17.11
N ARG A 243 33.56 12.91 17.74
CA ARG A 243 33.10 14.17 18.34
C ARG A 243 32.70 15.18 17.27
N SER A 244 33.46 15.25 16.18
CA SER A 244 33.12 16.11 15.03
C SER A 244 31.80 15.68 14.40
N LEU A 245 31.58 14.37 14.22
CA LEU A 245 30.33 13.82 13.70
C LEU A 245 29.12 14.21 14.56
N LYS A 246 29.20 13.98 15.88
CA LYS A 246 28.11 14.32 16.82
C LYS A 246 27.79 15.83 16.76
N THR A 247 28.82 16.67 16.68
CA THR A 247 28.68 18.14 16.64
C THR A 247 28.09 18.60 15.31
N ASP A 248 28.58 18.10 14.19
CA ASP A 248 28.12 18.44 12.83
C ASP A 248 26.66 18.00 12.61
N ALA A 249 26.29 16.81 13.10
CA ALA A 249 24.92 16.32 13.02
C ALA A 249 23.97 17.22 13.82
N SER A 250 24.32 17.55 15.07
CA SER A 250 23.51 18.43 15.92
C SER A 250 23.36 19.83 15.32
N LEU A 251 24.46 20.40 14.78
CA LEU A 251 24.45 21.71 14.15
C LEU A 251 23.62 21.71 12.86
N SER A 252 23.71 20.65 12.07
CA SER A 252 22.94 20.51 10.82
C SER A 252 21.44 20.40 11.12
N CYS A 253 21.05 19.56 12.09
CA CYS A 253 19.67 19.46 12.58
C CYS A 253 19.12 20.82 13.05
N SER A 254 19.89 21.55 13.86
CA SER A 254 19.48 22.87 14.35
C SER A 254 19.29 23.90 13.23
N LYS A 255 20.25 23.98 12.29
CA LYS A 255 20.14 24.86 11.12
C LYS A 255 18.95 24.49 10.24
N ALA A 256 18.73 23.20 10.02
CA ALA A 256 17.60 22.71 9.26
C ALA A 256 16.26 23.08 9.92
N GLU A 257 16.18 22.97 11.26
CA GLU A 257 15.00 23.38 12.02
C GLU A 257 14.72 24.88 11.86
N GLU A 258 15.74 25.74 11.99
CA GLU A 258 15.60 27.19 11.76
C GLU A 258 15.14 27.51 10.33
N GLU A 259 15.69 26.82 9.31
CA GLU A 259 15.31 27.00 7.92
C GLU A 259 13.85 26.59 7.66
N ILE A 260 13.43 25.44 8.18
CA ILE A 260 12.03 24.97 8.06
C ILE A 260 11.07 25.91 8.79
N MET A 261 11.46 26.41 9.96
CA MET A 261 10.65 27.33 10.76
C MET A 261 10.53 28.72 10.12
N SER A 262 11.56 29.19 9.41
CA SER A 262 11.56 30.48 8.71
C SER A 262 10.94 30.42 7.31
N THR A 263 10.88 29.24 6.67
CA THR A 263 10.35 29.06 5.32
C THR A 263 8.98 28.38 5.33
N TRP A 264 8.94 27.06 5.47
CA TRP A 264 7.72 26.25 5.40
C TRP A 264 6.72 26.70 6.47
N TYR A 265 7.13 26.78 7.74
CA TYR A 265 6.22 27.11 8.82
C TYR A 265 5.65 28.52 8.68
N GLN A 266 6.46 29.52 8.28
CA GLN A 266 5.95 30.87 8.02
C GLN A 266 4.92 30.90 6.87
N ARG A 267 5.08 30.07 5.84
CA ARG A 267 4.07 29.96 4.77
C ARG A 267 2.78 29.32 5.29
N VAL A 268 2.89 28.30 6.14
CA VAL A 268 1.71 27.71 6.81
C VAL A 268 1.00 28.75 7.67
N VAL A 269 1.74 29.51 8.50
CA VAL A 269 1.19 30.61 9.29
C VAL A 269 0.49 31.64 8.42
N GLY A 270 1.14 32.08 7.33
CA GLY A 270 0.59 33.02 6.36
C GLY A 270 -0.70 32.53 5.70
N LEU A 271 -0.82 31.23 5.42
CA LEU A 271 -2.03 30.63 4.87
C LEU A 271 -3.20 30.68 5.87
N PHE A 272 -2.98 30.22 7.10
CA PHE A 272 -4.06 30.12 8.10
C PHE A 272 -4.33 31.42 8.86
N SER A 273 -3.53 32.46 8.65
CA SER A 273 -3.84 33.83 9.13
C SER A 273 -4.91 34.52 8.28
N GLN A 274 -5.18 34.02 7.08
CA GLN A 274 -6.16 34.58 6.15
C GLN A 274 -7.57 34.05 6.46
N SER A 275 -8.58 34.93 6.37
CA SER A 275 -9.99 34.55 6.58
C SER A 275 -10.49 33.54 5.53
N GLU A 276 -9.84 33.56 4.37
CA GLU A 276 -10.06 32.72 3.20
C GLU A 276 -9.73 31.25 3.48
N ALA A 277 -8.87 30.98 4.46
CA ALA A 277 -8.49 29.63 4.85
C ALA A 277 -9.66 28.82 5.43
N LEU A 278 -10.66 29.51 5.98
CA LEU A 278 -11.85 28.95 6.63
C LEU A 278 -13.10 28.97 5.74
N VAL A 279 -12.96 29.24 4.43
CA VAL A 279 -14.10 29.33 3.51
C VAL A 279 -14.89 28.01 3.50
N GLY A 280 -16.13 28.06 3.99
CA GLY A 280 -17.02 26.90 4.05
C GLY A 280 -16.90 26.07 5.33
N VAL A 281 -16.00 26.45 6.26
CA VAL A 281 -15.87 25.83 7.58
C VAL A 281 -16.82 26.51 8.55
N LYS A 282 -17.65 25.72 9.24
CA LYS A 282 -18.55 26.24 10.27
C LYS A 282 -17.83 26.35 11.63
N LEU A 283 -18.32 27.21 12.50
CA LEU A 283 -17.76 27.44 13.84
C LEU A 283 -17.71 26.16 14.70
N ASP A 284 -18.73 25.30 14.61
CA ASP A 284 -18.80 24.01 15.29
C ASP A 284 -17.78 22.98 14.77
N GLN A 285 -17.25 23.19 13.56
CA GLN A 285 -16.28 22.30 12.91
C GLN A 285 -14.84 22.78 13.03
N LEU A 286 -14.61 23.96 13.61
CA LEU A 286 -13.30 24.60 13.66
C LEU A 286 -12.23 23.72 14.31
N GLU A 287 -12.59 23.00 15.38
CA GLU A 287 -11.68 22.11 16.08
C GLU A 287 -11.28 20.90 15.21
N SER A 288 -12.27 20.27 14.56
CA SER A 288 -12.02 19.16 13.63
C SER A 288 -11.17 19.59 12.43
N PHE A 289 -11.35 20.84 11.97
CA PHE A 289 -10.56 21.43 10.90
C PHE A 289 -9.10 21.59 11.31
N TYR A 290 -8.82 22.23 12.46
CA TYR A 290 -7.43 22.40 12.90
C TYR A 290 -6.77 21.10 13.34
N ASN A 291 -7.54 20.10 13.80
CA ASN A 291 -7.01 18.75 14.00
C ASN A 291 -6.55 18.12 12.68
N CYS A 292 -7.31 18.30 11.59
CA CYS A 292 -6.86 17.88 10.26
C CYS A 292 -5.57 18.61 9.85
N VAL A 293 -5.47 19.93 10.07
CA VAL A 293 -4.24 20.70 9.81
C VAL A 293 -3.05 20.13 10.59
N ALA A 294 -3.22 19.90 11.89
CA ALA A 294 -2.16 19.37 12.76
C ALA A 294 -1.70 17.98 12.32
N VAL A 295 -2.64 17.09 11.97
CA VAL A 295 -2.31 15.75 11.44
C VAL A 295 -1.60 15.84 10.09
N LEU A 296 -1.99 16.77 9.22
CA LEU A 296 -1.33 16.95 7.93
C LEU A 296 0.10 17.46 8.07
N MET A 297 0.31 18.46 8.94
CA MET A 297 1.64 18.94 9.31
C MET A 297 2.48 17.83 9.93
N SER A 298 1.90 17.05 10.85
CA SER A 298 2.54 15.90 11.49
C SER A 298 3.04 14.89 10.46
N ASN A 299 2.19 14.49 9.51
CA ASN A 299 2.57 13.55 8.45
C ASN A 299 3.71 14.08 7.58
N GLN A 300 3.72 15.38 7.26
CA GLN A 300 4.79 15.98 6.46
C GLN A 300 6.13 16.00 7.21
N LEU A 301 6.11 16.39 8.49
CA LEU A 301 7.32 16.41 9.33
C LEU A 301 7.85 14.98 9.55
N LYS A 302 6.98 14.02 9.86
CA LYS A 302 7.37 12.61 10.01
C LYS A 302 7.96 12.04 8.72
N GLY A 303 7.36 12.37 7.56
CA GLY A 303 7.89 11.97 6.26
C GLY A 303 9.29 12.53 5.99
N LEU A 304 9.55 13.78 6.36
CA LEU A 304 10.88 14.39 6.26
C LEU A 304 11.89 13.68 7.16
N LEU A 305 11.59 13.48 8.43
CA LEU A 305 12.50 12.82 9.38
C LEU A 305 12.77 11.37 8.99
N GLN A 306 11.75 10.66 8.48
CA GLN A 306 11.91 9.31 7.96
C GLN A 306 12.85 9.29 6.75
N THR A 307 12.63 10.18 5.78
CA THR A 307 13.48 10.29 4.59
C THR A 307 14.93 10.61 4.98
N ALA A 308 15.15 11.54 5.91
CA ALA A 308 16.48 11.86 6.42
C ALA A 308 17.17 10.65 7.06
N THR A 309 16.43 9.86 7.83
CA THR A 309 16.93 8.62 8.46
C THR A 309 17.30 7.58 7.41
N GLU A 310 16.43 7.36 6.42
CA GLU A 310 16.67 6.42 5.32
C GLU A 310 17.90 6.81 4.49
N VAL A 311 18.04 8.10 4.16
CA VAL A 311 19.20 8.63 3.45
C VAL A 311 20.49 8.40 4.25
N PHE A 312 20.47 8.63 5.56
CA PHE A 312 21.63 8.39 6.41
C PHE A 312 22.00 6.90 6.47
N VAL A 313 21.03 6.01 6.68
CA VAL A 313 21.26 4.56 6.72
C VAL A 313 21.83 4.06 5.38
N LYS A 314 21.36 4.61 4.26
CA LYS A 314 21.83 4.25 2.92
C LYS A 314 23.32 4.54 2.68
N LEU A 315 23.93 5.48 3.42
CA LEU A 315 25.37 5.72 3.35
C LEU A 315 26.21 4.51 3.78
N PHE A 316 25.60 3.60 4.55
CA PHE A 316 26.23 2.39 5.07
C PHE A 316 25.83 1.12 4.29
N ASP A 317 25.25 1.29 3.09
CA ASP A 317 24.88 0.19 2.21
C ASP A 317 26.14 -0.54 1.70
N PRO A 318 26.26 -1.87 1.89
CA PRO A 318 27.41 -2.63 1.40
C PRO A 318 27.60 -2.58 -0.12
N GLU A 319 26.52 -2.34 -0.87
CA GLU A 319 26.54 -2.25 -2.34
C GLU A 319 27.10 -0.90 -2.83
N ASP A 320 26.90 0.18 -2.07
CA ASP A 320 27.41 1.52 -2.40
C ASP A 320 28.48 1.98 -1.41
N ARG A 321 29.66 1.38 -1.55
CA ARG A 321 30.84 1.77 -0.74
C ARG A 321 31.36 3.16 -1.09
N SER A 322 30.94 3.77 -2.19
CA SER A 322 31.46 5.07 -2.62
C SER A 322 31.04 6.20 -1.69
N CYS A 323 29.90 6.06 -1.01
CA CYS A 323 29.34 7.06 -0.10
C CYS A 323 29.69 6.83 1.39
N LEU A 324 30.31 5.69 1.74
CA LEU A 324 30.59 5.31 3.12
C LEU A 324 31.53 6.32 3.83
N PRO A 325 31.15 6.90 4.98
CA PRO A 325 32.03 7.80 5.72
C PRO A 325 33.31 7.10 6.18
N LEU A 326 34.44 7.82 6.13
CA LEU A 326 35.72 7.34 6.67
C LEU A 326 35.87 7.85 8.10
N PHE A 327 36.15 6.94 9.03
CA PHE A 327 36.36 7.29 10.43
C PHE A 327 37.84 7.21 10.79
N LYS A 328 38.31 8.21 11.54
CA LYS A 328 39.65 8.18 12.11
C LYS A 328 39.64 7.30 13.36
N MET A 329 40.55 6.33 13.42
CA MET A 329 40.84 5.53 14.60
C MET A 329 42.35 5.47 14.79
N ASP A 330 42.81 5.79 15.98
CA ASP A 330 44.19 5.73 16.41
C ASP A 330 44.41 4.45 17.22
N LEU A 331 45.57 3.82 17.06
CA LEU A 331 46.00 2.71 17.92
C LEU A 331 46.79 3.32 19.08
N THR A 332 46.24 3.25 20.29
CA THR A 332 46.83 3.82 21.50
C THR A 332 47.35 2.72 22.41
N TYR A 333 48.31 3.09 23.26
CA TYR A 333 48.83 2.23 24.31
C TYR A 333 48.43 2.84 25.65
N ASP A 334 47.62 2.12 26.42
CA ASP A 334 47.17 2.52 27.75
C ASP A 334 47.18 1.32 28.70
N GLU A 335 47.52 1.52 29.97
CA GLU A 335 47.57 0.49 31.02
C GLU A 335 48.17 -0.88 30.60
N ASN A 336 49.31 -0.87 29.88
CA ASN A 336 49.97 -2.08 29.35
C ASN A 336 49.15 -2.87 28.30
N ARG A 337 48.23 -2.20 27.61
CA ARG A 337 47.40 -2.77 26.55
C ARG A 337 47.39 -1.87 25.33
N MET A 338 47.46 -2.48 24.15
CA MET A 338 47.17 -1.78 22.89
C MET A 338 45.66 -1.75 22.71
N GLU A 339 45.08 -0.60 22.40
CA GLU A 339 43.64 -0.46 22.20
C GLU A 339 43.34 0.58 21.10
N PHE A 340 42.15 0.49 20.50
CA PHE A 340 41.70 1.49 19.54
C PHE A 340 41.06 2.68 20.24
N TYR A 341 41.46 3.89 19.84
CA TYR A 341 40.83 5.15 20.23
C TYR A 341 40.33 5.92 19.01
N PRO A 342 39.05 6.32 18.94
CA PRO A 342 37.97 5.98 19.87
C PRO A 342 37.69 4.46 19.87
N SER A 343 37.07 3.97 20.95
CA SER A 343 36.71 2.55 21.02
C SER A 343 35.66 2.20 19.96
N LEU A 344 35.52 0.92 19.66
CA LEU A 344 34.48 0.44 18.73
C LEU A 344 33.07 0.81 19.23
N GLN A 345 32.88 0.84 20.55
CA GLN A 345 31.62 1.24 21.17
C GLN A 345 31.38 2.73 21.02
N ASP A 346 32.40 3.58 21.20
CA ASP A 346 32.29 5.02 21.01
C ASP A 346 31.93 5.37 19.55
N LEU A 347 32.50 4.63 18.60
CA LEU A 347 32.18 4.76 17.18
C LEU A 347 30.74 4.34 16.89
N GLU A 348 30.30 3.19 17.40
CA GLU A 348 28.91 2.74 17.27
C GLU A 348 27.96 3.79 17.84
N GLU A 349 28.21 4.27 19.05
CA GLU A 349 27.38 5.27 19.71
C GLU A 349 27.36 6.60 18.96
N ALA A 350 28.49 7.04 18.39
CA ALA A 350 28.56 8.26 17.58
C ALA A 350 27.74 8.19 16.29
N ILE A 351 27.74 7.04 15.61
CA ILE A 351 26.94 6.86 14.39
C ILE A 351 25.45 6.78 14.75
N LEU A 352 25.08 6.05 15.80
CA LEU A 352 23.69 5.92 16.23
C LEU A 352 23.13 7.24 16.78
N PHE A 353 23.96 8.07 17.40
CA PHE A 353 23.59 9.39 17.87
C PHE A 353 23.05 10.29 16.75
N VAL A 354 23.51 10.13 15.51
CA VAL A 354 22.97 10.89 14.37
C VAL A 354 21.48 10.59 14.14
N VAL A 355 21.07 9.32 14.28
CA VAL A 355 19.64 8.94 14.18
C VAL A 355 18.84 9.57 15.32
N ASP A 356 19.41 9.64 16.52
CA ASP A 356 18.78 10.30 17.66
C ASP A 356 18.66 11.82 17.44
N CYS A 357 19.68 12.49 16.89
CA CYS A 357 19.60 13.90 16.49
C CYS A 357 18.46 14.15 15.50
N ILE A 358 18.36 13.32 14.45
CA ILE A 358 17.27 13.43 13.47
C ILE A 358 15.92 13.27 14.17
N GLY A 359 15.78 12.26 15.03
CA GLY A 359 14.53 12.01 15.77
C GLY A 359 14.13 13.11 16.74
N GLN A 360 15.09 13.89 17.27
CA GLN A 360 14.84 15.02 18.17
C GLN A 360 14.64 16.36 17.44
N THR A 361 14.77 16.37 16.10
CA THR A 361 14.58 17.59 15.30
C THR A 361 13.08 17.90 15.14
N LEU A 362 12.68 19.17 15.14
CA LEU A 362 11.31 19.65 14.89
C LEU A 362 10.24 19.21 15.92
N GLN A 363 10.64 18.79 17.12
CA GLN A 363 9.69 18.32 18.15
C GLN A 363 8.86 19.46 18.79
N ASN A 364 9.29 20.72 18.62
CA ASN A 364 8.68 21.89 19.26
C ASN A 364 7.86 22.76 18.30
N VAL A 365 7.52 22.25 17.11
CA VAL A 365 6.69 22.98 16.13
C VAL A 365 5.27 23.14 16.68
N GLN A 366 4.79 24.38 16.84
CA GLN A 366 3.43 24.61 17.35
C GLN A 366 2.36 24.26 16.32
N THR A 367 1.24 23.70 16.79
CA THR A 367 0.05 23.54 15.96
C THR A 367 -0.51 24.91 15.53
N MET A 368 -1.13 24.99 14.36
CA MET A 368 -1.74 26.25 13.92
C MET A 368 -2.83 26.76 14.87
N ARG A 369 -3.56 25.85 15.52
CA ARG A 369 -4.53 26.22 16.55
C ARG A 369 -3.85 26.92 17.73
N ALA A 370 -2.79 26.31 18.27
CA ALA A 370 -2.04 26.87 19.39
C ALA A 370 -1.42 28.22 19.03
N TRP A 371 -0.79 28.32 17.84
CA TRP A 371 -0.20 29.57 17.36
C TRP A 371 -1.24 30.71 17.31
N LEU A 372 -2.43 30.44 16.77
CA LEU A 372 -3.52 31.43 16.66
C LEU A 372 -4.13 31.83 18.01
N THR A 373 -4.12 30.93 19.00
CA THR A 373 -4.70 31.20 20.34
C THR A 373 -3.69 31.61 21.39
N GLY A 374 -2.40 31.65 21.07
CA GLY A 374 -1.33 31.80 22.06
C GLY A 374 -1.21 30.60 23.02
N GLY A 375 -1.57 29.39 22.55
CA GLY A 375 -1.40 28.14 23.27
C GLY A 375 -0.01 27.52 23.08
N THR A 376 0.21 26.34 23.67
CA THR A 376 1.51 25.65 23.66
C THR A 376 1.49 24.28 22.99
N ALA A 377 0.36 23.86 22.40
CA ALA A 377 0.25 22.52 21.79
C ALA A 377 1.14 22.40 20.54
N THR A 378 1.98 21.37 20.51
CA THR A 378 2.92 21.07 19.43
C THR A 378 2.35 20.02 18.47
N VAL A 379 2.85 20.05 17.23
CA VAL A 379 2.61 19.04 16.21
C VAL A 379 3.40 17.79 16.60
N ASP A 380 2.74 16.63 16.53
CA ASP A 380 3.42 15.35 16.69
C ASP A 380 4.37 15.12 15.51
N ALA A 381 5.66 15.35 15.73
CA ALA A 381 6.73 15.08 14.77
C ALA A 381 7.57 13.85 15.17
N GLU A 382 7.07 13.01 16.08
CA GLU A 382 7.87 11.89 16.60
C GLU A 382 8.14 10.87 15.49
N LEU A 383 9.41 10.55 15.28
CA LEU A 383 9.81 9.54 14.31
C LEU A 383 9.29 8.17 14.78
N PRO A 384 8.56 7.41 13.93
CA PRO A 384 7.96 6.15 14.38
C PRO A 384 9.00 5.16 14.94
N ALA A 385 8.68 4.55 16.09
CA ALA A 385 9.61 3.68 16.81
C ALA A 385 10.17 2.53 15.95
N HIS A 386 9.36 1.96 15.05
CA HIS A 386 9.79 0.90 14.16
C HIS A 386 10.86 1.36 13.15
N ILE A 387 10.82 2.62 12.69
CA ILE A 387 11.84 3.20 11.81
C ILE A 387 13.14 3.42 12.57
N VAL A 388 13.06 3.95 13.80
CA VAL A 388 14.25 4.13 14.66
C VAL A 388 14.91 2.77 14.94
N GLN A 389 14.13 1.76 15.30
CA GLN A 389 14.64 0.41 15.56
C GLN A 389 15.26 -0.22 14.31
N TRP A 390 14.61 -0.08 13.15
CA TRP A 390 15.15 -0.54 11.87
C TRP A 390 16.47 0.15 11.54
N ALA A 391 16.54 1.48 11.65
CA ALA A 391 17.74 2.25 11.35
C ALA A 391 18.90 1.85 12.26
N LYS A 392 18.68 1.81 13.58
CA LYS A 392 19.70 1.44 14.56
C LYS A 392 20.17 -0.01 14.36
N SER A 393 19.27 -0.96 14.13
CA SER A 393 19.65 -2.36 13.91
C SER A 393 20.45 -2.56 12.61
N THR A 394 20.05 -1.87 11.53
CA THR A 394 20.75 -1.90 10.24
C THR A 394 22.15 -1.29 10.34
N LEU A 395 22.27 -0.11 10.96
CA LEU A 395 23.55 0.54 11.19
C LEU A 395 24.47 -0.32 12.07
N LYS A 396 23.98 -0.86 13.19
CA LYS A 396 24.77 -1.78 14.04
C LYS A 396 25.31 -2.97 13.27
N LYS A 397 24.52 -3.54 12.36
CA LYS A 397 24.98 -4.63 11.50
C LYS A 397 26.11 -4.16 10.58
N SER A 398 25.88 -3.09 9.82
CA SER A 398 26.88 -2.56 8.88
C SER A 398 28.18 -2.13 9.59
N ILE A 399 28.08 -1.51 10.77
CA ILE A 399 29.24 -1.15 11.60
C ILE A 399 30.05 -2.38 11.99
N ARG A 400 29.39 -3.44 12.51
CA ARG A 400 30.09 -4.69 12.86
C ARG A 400 30.79 -5.30 11.66
N ASP A 401 30.10 -5.38 10.52
CA ASP A 401 30.62 -6.00 9.30
C ASP A 401 31.86 -5.23 8.78
N ASN A 402 31.84 -3.89 8.84
CA ASN A 402 32.99 -3.05 8.45
C ASN A 402 34.16 -3.09 9.44
N LEU A 403 33.90 -3.37 10.73
CA LEU A 403 34.92 -3.40 11.78
C LEU A 403 35.59 -4.78 11.96
N GLU A 404 35.13 -5.82 11.27
CA GLU A 404 35.74 -7.15 11.39
C GLU A 404 37.19 -7.17 10.90
N GLY A 405 37.47 -6.56 9.74
CA GLY A 405 38.83 -6.47 9.20
C GLY A 405 39.82 -5.74 10.13
N PRO A 406 39.49 -4.53 10.63
CA PRO A 406 40.30 -3.85 11.64
C PRO A 406 40.54 -4.68 12.92
N LYS A 407 39.53 -5.42 13.41
CA LYS A 407 39.67 -6.31 14.56
C LYS A 407 40.62 -7.48 14.29
N GLU A 408 40.51 -8.12 13.14
CA GLU A 408 41.41 -9.19 12.72
C GLU A 408 42.85 -8.69 12.60
N HIS A 409 43.05 -7.52 12.00
CA HIS A 409 44.37 -6.91 11.89
C HIS A 409 44.98 -6.58 13.25
N PHE A 410 44.16 -6.05 14.17
CA PHE A 410 44.56 -5.78 15.55
C PHE A 410 44.96 -7.05 16.31
N LYS A 411 44.21 -8.15 16.16
CA LYS A 411 44.59 -9.46 16.74
C LYS A 411 45.97 -9.89 16.28
N GLY A 412 46.27 -9.75 14.98
CA GLY A 412 47.61 -10.07 14.44
C GLY A 412 48.74 -9.23 15.06
N TYR A 413 48.50 -7.93 15.33
CA TYR A 413 49.46 -7.09 16.06
C TYR A 413 49.68 -7.57 17.49
N VAL A 414 48.60 -7.88 18.21
CA VAL A 414 48.68 -8.37 19.59
C VAL A 414 49.40 -9.72 19.65
N GLU A 415 49.14 -10.63 18.72
CA GLU A 415 49.84 -11.92 18.64
C GLU A 415 51.35 -11.76 18.36
N SER A 416 51.71 -10.83 17.48
CA SER A 416 53.11 -10.63 17.06
C SER A 416 53.95 -9.85 18.08
N TYR A 417 53.35 -8.85 18.72
CA TYR A 417 54.05 -7.84 19.51
C TYR A 417 53.51 -7.69 20.94
N GLY A 418 52.48 -8.43 21.34
CA GLY A 418 51.88 -8.34 22.67
C GLY A 418 52.87 -8.61 23.81
N TRP A 419 53.81 -9.53 23.60
CA TRP A 419 54.86 -9.88 24.57
C TRP A 419 55.80 -8.70 24.92
N LEU A 420 55.87 -7.66 24.07
CA LEU A 420 56.65 -6.45 24.32
C LEU A 420 55.98 -5.53 25.34
N VAL A 421 54.66 -5.61 25.47
CA VAL A 421 53.84 -4.64 26.19
C VAL A 421 53.13 -5.23 27.42
N ASP A 422 52.98 -6.55 27.50
CA ASP A 422 52.32 -7.23 28.61
C ASP A 422 53.24 -7.52 29.83
N GLY A 423 54.50 -7.07 29.79
CA GLY A 423 55.51 -7.33 30.82
C GLY A 423 56.32 -8.61 30.60
N THR A 424 55.95 -9.47 29.64
CA THR A 424 56.68 -10.71 29.32
C THR A 424 58.12 -10.42 28.88
N ALA A 425 58.34 -9.34 28.13
CA ALA A 425 59.69 -8.91 27.74
C ALA A 425 60.57 -8.58 28.96
N GLU A 426 60.01 -7.90 29.96
CA GLU A 426 60.72 -7.56 31.20
C GLU A 426 61.02 -8.82 32.02
N GLU A 427 60.07 -9.75 32.12
CA GLU A 427 60.30 -11.05 32.77
C GLU A 427 61.41 -11.83 32.07
N ARG A 428 61.41 -11.91 30.73
CA ARG A 428 62.46 -12.59 29.96
C ARG A 428 63.83 -11.98 30.20
N VAL A 429 63.93 -10.65 30.24
CA VAL A 429 65.18 -9.95 30.54
C VAL A 429 65.63 -10.24 31.96
N ASN A 430 64.72 -10.20 32.94
CA ASN A 430 65.03 -10.47 34.34
C ASN A 430 65.48 -11.93 34.56
N SER A 431 64.82 -12.89 33.92
CA SER A 431 65.24 -14.30 33.92
C SER A 431 66.63 -14.47 33.31
N PHE A 432 66.88 -13.84 32.15
CA PHE A 432 68.19 -13.89 31.50
C PHE A 432 69.30 -13.30 32.38
N ILE A 433 69.07 -12.18 33.06
CA ILE A 433 70.04 -11.57 33.99
C ILE A 433 70.30 -12.48 35.20
N ALA A 434 69.28 -13.16 35.72
CA ALA A 434 69.40 -14.04 36.88
C ALA A 434 70.28 -15.28 36.60
N GLU A 435 70.38 -15.71 35.34
CA GLU A 435 71.19 -16.86 34.91
C GLU A 435 72.71 -16.58 34.84
N GLN A 436 73.15 -15.33 35.05
CA GLN A 436 74.55 -14.87 34.92
C GLN A 436 75.24 -15.34 33.62
N PRO A 437 74.72 -14.95 32.45
CA PRO A 437 75.27 -15.36 31.17
C PRO A 437 76.69 -14.79 30.93
N THR A 438 77.43 -15.46 30.05
CA THR A 438 78.77 -15.06 29.64
C THR A 438 78.74 -13.83 28.73
N PHE A 439 79.85 -13.08 28.65
CA PHE A 439 79.91 -11.84 27.86
C PHE A 439 79.51 -12.03 26.38
N ASP A 440 79.84 -13.19 25.79
CA ASP A 440 79.50 -13.51 24.40
C ASP A 440 78.00 -13.72 24.18
N GLU A 441 77.22 -14.02 25.22
CA GLU A 441 75.76 -14.21 25.15
C GLU A 441 74.98 -12.89 25.25
N TYR A 442 75.65 -11.78 25.60
CA TYR A 442 75.07 -10.43 25.64
C TYR A 442 75.14 -9.67 24.31
N THR A 443 76.01 -10.12 23.39
CA THR A 443 76.22 -9.56 22.04
C THR A 443 75.53 -10.37 20.98
#